data_AF-A0A6P4FH67-F1
#
_entry.id   AF-A0A6P4FH67-F1
#
_cell.length_a   1.000
_cell.length_b   1.000
_cell.length_c   1.000
_cell.angle_alpha   90.00
_cell.angle_beta   90.00
_cell.angle_gamma   90.00
#
_symmetry.space_group_name_H-M   'P 1'
#
loop_
_entity.id
_entity.type
_entity.pdbx_description
1 polymer ?
#
loop_
_entity_poly.entity_id
_entity_poly.type
_entity_poly.pdbx_seq_one_letter_code
_entity_poly.pdbx_strand_id
1 'polypeptide(L)'
;MPLPKKMMKTKNPSKLQVEQPQAKKPKVKKPKVKTKTKVKVKVKVKGKGKVGGSGSSTSLAERGSGDGPTQVAAQPSLVALHFMDISLRHSDVQLLQSAHEGVNERLVAFHYAHLQHRRYRSEPDLHFLNPALVARLRHMDMRQLWTLVRDRRLHEKQFILLPLATHPRAHGHWSLLVVSRPDGKFYHFDSLDNCHSLLASSVSETLRAPLEAWKFVLVTGRCLQQQRLSGNKDPTSGIHLMCMTEHVADYVSRCGYASSSLLIAWEQISAMRAHLLELILSLGGILPPKRSH
;
A
#
# COMPACT_ATOMS: atom_id res chain seq x y z
N MET A 1 40.53 -55.88 -3.06
CA MET A 1 40.41 -56.50 -1.72
C MET A 1 39.87 -55.46 -0.71
N PRO A 2 38.56 -55.32 -0.51
CA PRO A 2 37.99 -54.53 0.58
C PRO A 2 37.50 -55.42 1.74
N LEU A 3 37.79 -55.04 2.98
CA LEU A 3 37.29 -55.71 4.19
C LEU A 3 35.87 -55.21 4.56
N PRO A 4 34.90 -56.10 4.88
CA PRO A 4 33.55 -55.69 5.28
C PRO A 4 33.46 -55.33 6.78
N LYS A 5 32.67 -54.29 7.09
CA LYS A 5 32.35 -53.90 8.48
C LYS A 5 31.29 -54.83 9.09
N LYS A 6 31.49 -55.23 10.35
CA LYS A 6 30.53 -56.05 11.11
C LYS A 6 29.26 -55.25 11.48
N MET A 7 28.09 -55.86 11.27
CA MET A 7 26.86 -55.49 11.98
C MET A 7 26.89 -56.08 13.40
N MET A 8 26.33 -55.37 14.39
CA MET A 8 25.82 -55.97 15.62
C MET A 8 24.45 -55.42 15.98
N LYS A 9 23.68 -56.25 16.71
CA LYS A 9 22.22 -56.20 16.78
C LYS A 9 21.68 -55.46 18.00
N THR A 10 20.47 -54.96 17.81
CA THR A 10 19.47 -54.53 18.79
C THR A 10 19.39 -55.33 20.11
N LYS A 11 19.06 -54.65 21.21
CA LYS A 11 17.91 -54.99 22.08
C LYS A 11 17.54 -53.86 23.08
N ASN A 12 16.24 -53.52 23.10
CA ASN A 12 15.51 -52.87 24.20
C ASN A 12 15.34 -53.86 25.39
N PRO A 13 14.94 -53.48 26.63
CA PRO A 13 13.97 -52.41 27.01
C PRO A 13 14.57 -51.40 28.04
N SER A 14 13.88 -50.64 28.91
CA SER A 14 12.50 -50.67 29.45
C SER A 14 11.98 -49.31 29.99
N LYS A 15 10.69 -49.30 30.41
CA LYS A 15 9.89 -48.20 30.96
C LYS A 15 10.43 -47.56 32.25
N LEU A 16 10.17 -46.26 32.42
CA LEU A 16 9.75 -45.63 33.69
C LEU A 16 8.81 -44.45 33.40
N GLN A 17 7.77 -44.29 34.22
CA GLN A 17 6.80 -43.18 34.17
C GLN A 17 7.16 -42.13 35.23
N VAL A 18 6.66 -40.89 35.10
CA VAL A 18 5.76 -40.21 36.10
C VAL A 18 5.66 -38.68 35.84
N GLU A 19 4.40 -38.23 35.84
CA GLU A 19 3.81 -36.89 36.08
C GLU A 19 4.20 -35.59 35.33
N GLN A 20 3.11 -34.88 34.95
CA GLN A 20 3.05 -33.46 34.59
C GLN A 20 2.31 -32.67 35.69
N PRO A 21 2.68 -31.42 35.99
CA PRO A 21 1.81 -30.49 36.71
C PRO A 21 0.87 -29.71 35.77
N GLN A 22 -0.42 -29.61 36.13
CA GLN A 22 -1.42 -28.78 35.42
C GLN A 22 -1.81 -27.51 36.19
N ALA A 23 -2.49 -26.61 35.46
CA ALA A 23 -3.26 -25.44 35.90
C ALA A 23 -2.44 -24.15 36.21
N LYS A 24 -2.95 -22.93 35.97
CA LYS A 24 -4.35 -22.48 35.97
C LYS A 24 -4.69 -21.49 34.84
N LYS A 25 -5.92 -21.56 34.30
CA LYS A 25 -6.50 -20.57 33.37
C LYS A 25 -7.09 -19.35 34.13
N PRO A 26 -6.97 -18.11 33.64
CA PRO A 26 -7.69 -16.96 34.19
C PRO A 26 -9.19 -17.00 33.87
N LYS A 27 -10.04 -16.52 34.80
CA LYS A 27 -11.51 -16.50 34.67
C LYS A 27 -12.00 -15.27 33.91
N VAL A 28 -12.86 -15.47 32.91
CA VAL A 28 -13.65 -14.40 32.25
C VAL A 28 -14.75 -13.91 33.20
N LYS A 29 -14.85 -12.59 33.41
CA LYS A 29 -16.00 -11.93 34.07
C LYS A 29 -16.86 -11.21 33.02
N LYS A 30 -18.13 -11.61 32.88
CA LYS A 30 -19.15 -10.84 32.13
C LYS A 30 -19.91 -9.90 33.07
N PRO A 31 -20.22 -8.66 32.66
CA PRO A 31 -21.30 -7.88 33.26
C PRO A 31 -22.51 -7.74 32.32
N LYS A 32 -23.64 -8.29 32.79
CA LYS A 32 -25.05 -7.88 32.62
C LYS A 32 -25.46 -7.03 31.39
N VAL A 33 -26.26 -7.66 30.53
CA VAL A 33 -27.23 -7.00 29.64
C VAL A 33 -28.24 -6.19 30.47
N LYS A 34 -28.56 -4.96 30.04
CA LYS A 34 -29.78 -4.23 30.45
C LYS A 34 -30.69 -4.03 29.22
N THR A 35 -31.98 -4.16 29.46
CA THR A 35 -33.05 -4.19 28.45
C THR A 35 -33.76 -2.84 28.33
N LYS A 36 -34.38 -2.57 27.17
CA LYS A 36 -35.23 -1.40 26.84
C LYS A 36 -34.38 -0.12 26.59
N THR A 37 -34.65 0.68 25.56
CA THR A 37 -35.97 1.16 25.12
C THR A 37 -36.12 1.23 23.59
N LYS A 38 -37.34 0.92 23.09
CA LYS A 38 -37.73 1.13 21.69
C LYS A 38 -37.97 2.62 21.42
N VAL A 39 -37.35 3.19 20.39
CA VAL A 39 -37.85 4.43 19.76
C VAL A 39 -38.21 4.12 18.31
N LYS A 40 -39.49 4.26 17.97
CA LYS A 40 -39.97 4.23 16.59
C LYS A 40 -39.51 5.51 15.90
N VAL A 41 -38.69 5.41 14.85
CA VAL A 41 -38.59 6.48 13.84
C VAL A 41 -39.39 6.07 12.61
N LYS A 42 -40.18 7.02 12.12
CA LYS A 42 -41.31 6.81 11.22
C LYS A 42 -40.84 6.87 9.77
N VAL A 43 -40.94 5.75 9.06
CA VAL A 43 -40.78 5.72 7.59
C VAL A 43 -41.81 6.65 6.96
N LYS A 44 -41.38 7.55 6.07
CA LYS A 44 -42.26 8.38 5.23
C LYS A 44 -41.85 8.23 3.77
N VAL A 45 -42.55 7.34 3.06
CA VAL A 45 -42.38 7.13 1.61
C VAL A 45 -43.26 8.14 0.85
N LYS A 46 -42.64 8.92 -0.05
CA LYS A 46 -43.26 9.66 -1.17
C LYS A 46 -42.10 10.13 -2.06
N GLY A 47 -42.09 9.97 -3.39
CA GLY A 47 -43.03 9.30 -4.30
C GLY A 47 -42.35 8.93 -5.63
N LYS A 48 -43.10 8.32 -6.56
CA LYS A 48 -42.61 7.81 -7.86
C LYS A 48 -42.59 8.89 -8.97
N GLY A 49 -41.68 8.73 -9.93
CA GLY A 49 -41.78 9.18 -11.34
C GLY A 49 -40.67 8.50 -12.16
N LYS A 50 -40.96 7.44 -12.93
CA LYS A 50 -41.15 7.42 -14.42
C LYS A 50 -40.01 8.17 -15.18
N VAL A 51 -39.06 7.52 -15.87
CA VAL A 51 -39.05 6.49 -16.96
C VAL A 51 -39.19 7.07 -18.38
N GLY A 52 -38.21 6.75 -19.23
CA GLY A 52 -38.18 6.94 -20.70
C GLY A 52 -37.12 7.95 -21.15
N GLY A 53 -36.21 7.66 -22.10
CA GLY A 53 -35.90 6.43 -22.85
C GLY A 53 -34.86 6.72 -23.95
N SER A 54 -34.32 5.67 -24.62
CA SER A 54 -33.65 5.62 -25.95
C SER A 54 -32.90 6.87 -26.48
N GLY A 55 -31.65 6.83 -26.95
CA GLY A 55 -30.79 5.70 -27.37
C GLY A 55 -29.78 6.19 -28.44
N SER A 56 -29.07 5.25 -29.08
CA SER A 56 -28.08 5.46 -30.16
C SER A 56 -26.65 5.87 -29.76
N SER A 57 -25.71 5.42 -30.59
CA SER A 57 -24.27 5.38 -30.41
C SER A 57 -23.54 6.37 -31.31
N THR A 58 -22.42 6.93 -30.83
CA THR A 58 -21.23 7.18 -31.65
C THR A 58 -19.97 7.12 -30.80
N SER A 59 -18.93 6.47 -31.32
CA SER A 59 -17.58 6.48 -30.77
C SER A 59 -16.87 7.80 -31.06
N LEU A 60 -16.10 8.31 -30.09
CA LEU A 60 -14.81 8.97 -30.31
C LEU A 60 -14.10 9.11 -28.96
N ALA A 61 -12.79 8.96 -28.95
CA ALA A 61 -11.96 9.19 -27.77
C ALA A 61 -11.60 10.68 -27.69
N GLU A 62 -11.68 11.30 -26.50
CA GLU A 62 -10.64 12.23 -26.05
C GLU A 62 -10.74 12.62 -24.57
N ARG A 63 -9.73 13.40 -24.13
CA ARG A 63 -9.40 13.78 -22.76
C ARG A 63 -10.30 14.91 -22.24
N GLY A 64 -10.51 15.01 -20.92
CA GLY A 64 -11.00 16.26 -20.31
C GLY A 64 -11.48 16.13 -18.87
N SER A 65 -11.06 17.06 -18.01
CA SER A 65 -11.57 17.23 -16.63
C SER A 65 -13.01 17.74 -16.61
N GLY A 66 -13.78 17.32 -15.62
CA GLY A 66 -15.06 17.94 -15.24
C GLY A 66 -14.98 18.60 -13.86
N ASP A 67 -14.41 19.80 -13.78
CA ASP A 67 -14.48 20.64 -12.59
C ASP A 67 -15.74 21.52 -12.60
N GLY A 68 -16.43 21.60 -11.46
CA GLY A 68 -17.58 22.50 -11.27
C GLY A 68 -17.19 23.97 -11.13
N PRO A 69 -18.14 24.91 -11.25
CA PRO A 69 -17.84 26.32 -11.49
C PRO A 69 -17.50 27.10 -10.21
N THR A 70 -16.23 27.04 -9.78
CA THR A 70 -15.59 28.14 -9.03
C THR A 70 -14.08 28.18 -9.30
N GLN A 71 -13.68 28.23 -10.58
CA GLN A 71 -12.27 28.39 -10.95
C GLN A 71 -11.84 29.85 -10.80
N VAL A 72 -11.18 30.16 -9.67
CA VAL A 72 -10.14 31.21 -9.68
C VAL A 72 -9.07 30.71 -10.64
N ALA A 73 -8.76 31.49 -11.68
CA ALA A 73 -7.88 31.07 -12.78
C ALA A 73 -6.51 30.59 -12.25
N ALA A 74 -6.31 29.27 -12.27
CA ALA A 74 -5.09 28.66 -11.78
C ALA A 74 -3.96 28.94 -12.78
N GLN A 75 -3.08 29.88 -12.43
CA GLN A 75 -1.85 30.17 -13.17
C GLN A 75 -1.10 28.85 -13.45
N PRO A 76 -0.58 28.63 -14.68
CA PRO A 76 0.06 27.38 -15.05
C PRO A 76 1.35 27.19 -14.25
N SER A 77 1.26 26.44 -13.15
CA SER A 77 2.41 26.16 -12.27
C SER A 77 3.52 25.47 -13.06
N LEU A 78 4.70 26.10 -13.07
CA LEU A 78 5.89 25.69 -13.83
C LEU A 78 6.22 24.21 -13.63
N VAL A 79 6.66 23.54 -14.69
CA VAL A 79 7.12 22.14 -14.61
C VAL A 79 8.54 22.11 -14.03
N ALA A 80 8.72 21.33 -12.97
CA ALA A 80 10.01 21.11 -12.31
C ALA A 80 10.79 19.94 -12.96
N LEU A 81 10.09 18.85 -13.33
CA LEU A 81 10.70 17.66 -13.90
C LEU A 81 9.72 16.90 -14.80
N HIS A 82 10.19 16.46 -15.96
CA HIS A 82 9.55 15.40 -16.74
C HIS A 82 10.32 14.10 -16.54
N PHE A 83 9.66 13.05 -16.04
CA PHE A 83 10.24 11.72 -15.88
C PHE A 83 9.26 10.68 -16.41
N MET A 84 9.60 10.09 -17.57
CA MET A 84 8.71 9.19 -18.31
C MET A 84 7.37 9.86 -18.65
N ASP A 85 6.24 9.27 -18.29
CA ASP A 85 4.89 9.82 -18.45
C ASP A 85 4.49 10.79 -17.31
N ILE A 86 5.37 10.99 -16.32
CA ILE A 86 5.08 11.78 -15.12
C ILE A 86 5.69 13.17 -15.24
N SER A 87 4.89 14.20 -14.95
CA SER A 87 5.32 15.59 -14.93
C SER A 87 5.11 16.17 -13.53
N LEU A 88 6.21 16.46 -12.82
CA LEU A 88 6.18 17.15 -11.53
C LEU A 88 6.19 18.66 -11.77
N ARG A 89 5.31 19.39 -11.09
CA ARG A 89 5.29 20.86 -11.07
C ARG A 89 6.04 21.39 -9.87
N HIS A 90 6.42 22.67 -9.91
CA HIS A 90 6.99 23.40 -8.78
C HIS A 90 6.14 23.25 -7.51
N SER A 91 4.81 23.24 -7.65
CA SER A 91 3.88 23.01 -6.52
C SER A 91 3.92 21.58 -5.95
N ASP A 92 4.23 20.56 -6.76
CA ASP A 92 4.46 19.20 -6.26
C ASP A 92 5.80 19.14 -5.50
N VAL A 93 6.86 19.74 -6.04
CA VAL A 93 8.22 19.73 -5.42
C VAL A 93 8.27 20.56 -4.12
N GLN A 94 7.50 21.65 -4.00
CA GLN A 94 7.38 22.42 -2.76
C GLN A 94 6.87 21.57 -1.58
N LEU A 95 6.05 20.54 -1.81
CA LEU A 95 5.62 19.63 -0.76
C LEU A 95 6.79 18.88 -0.11
N LEU A 96 7.87 18.59 -0.87
CA LEU A 96 9.08 17.95 -0.34
C LEU A 96 9.90 18.92 0.53
N GLN A 97 9.90 20.21 0.17
CA GLN A 97 10.61 21.28 0.90
C GLN A 97 9.90 21.68 2.21
N SER A 98 8.62 21.35 2.37
CA SER A 98 7.82 21.62 3.57
C SER A 98 7.92 20.48 4.58
N ALA A 99 8.14 20.82 5.86
CA ALA A 99 8.04 19.86 6.96
C ALA A 99 6.58 19.57 7.38
N HIS A 100 5.64 20.45 6.99
CA HIS A 100 4.25 20.44 7.46
C HIS A 100 3.24 19.90 6.43
N GLU A 101 3.64 19.74 5.17
CA GLU A 101 2.79 19.21 4.09
C GLU A 101 3.17 17.77 3.74
N GLY A 102 2.17 16.92 3.50
CA GLY A 102 2.39 15.54 3.05
C GLY A 102 2.68 15.47 1.56
N VAL A 103 3.19 14.32 1.11
CA VAL A 103 3.40 14.07 -0.32
C VAL A 103 2.07 13.72 -1.02
N ASN A 104 1.94 14.13 -2.28
CA ASN A 104 0.77 13.86 -3.11
C ASN A 104 0.97 12.64 -4.03
N GLU A 105 -0.09 12.28 -4.75
CA GLU A 105 -0.08 11.15 -5.69
C GLU A 105 1.03 11.25 -6.77
N ARG A 106 1.35 12.45 -7.27
CA ARG A 106 2.38 12.61 -8.31
C ARG A 106 3.77 12.32 -7.80
N LEU A 107 4.10 12.73 -6.58
CA LEU A 107 5.38 12.41 -5.94
C LEU A 107 5.51 10.90 -5.68
N VAL A 108 4.46 10.25 -5.20
CA VAL A 108 4.44 8.78 -5.01
C VAL A 108 4.57 8.06 -6.35
N ALA A 109 3.87 8.51 -7.39
CA ALA A 109 3.96 7.95 -8.74
C ALA A 109 5.37 8.12 -9.34
N PHE A 110 5.97 9.30 -9.22
CA PHE A 110 7.34 9.58 -9.65
C PHE A 110 8.34 8.64 -8.97
N HIS A 111 8.26 8.53 -7.64
CA HIS A 111 9.11 7.64 -6.87
C HIS A 111 8.95 6.18 -7.33
N TYR A 112 7.72 5.68 -7.49
CA TYR A 112 7.46 4.32 -7.96
C TYR A 112 7.96 4.06 -9.38
N ALA A 113 7.84 5.04 -10.29
CA ALA A 113 8.40 4.94 -11.64
C ALA A 113 9.94 4.91 -11.61
N HIS A 114 10.58 5.71 -10.75
CA HIS A 114 12.02 5.66 -10.52
C HIS A 114 12.46 4.29 -10.00
N LEU A 115 11.77 3.74 -8.99
CA LEU A 115 12.04 2.40 -8.46
C LEU A 115 11.92 1.33 -9.56
N GLN A 116 10.83 1.34 -10.33
CA GLN A 116 10.55 0.34 -11.36
C GLN A 116 11.52 0.38 -12.56
N HIS A 117 11.92 1.58 -13.01
CA HIS A 117 12.62 1.76 -14.28
C HIS A 117 14.09 2.17 -14.18
N ARG A 118 14.55 2.58 -12.99
CA ARG A 118 15.96 2.88 -12.70
C ARG A 118 16.52 1.93 -11.64
N ARG A 119 16.09 2.02 -10.38
CA ARG A 119 16.73 1.30 -9.25
C ARG A 119 16.61 -0.22 -9.35
N TYR A 120 15.41 -0.74 -9.59
CA TYR A 120 15.12 -2.18 -9.66
C TYR A 120 14.85 -2.65 -11.09
N ARG A 121 15.47 -2.01 -12.10
CA ARG A 121 15.29 -2.38 -13.51
C ARG A 121 15.71 -3.82 -13.81
N SER A 122 16.67 -4.36 -13.04
CA SER A 122 17.18 -5.75 -13.12
C SER A 122 16.30 -6.79 -12.43
N GLU A 123 15.27 -6.37 -11.69
CA GLU A 123 14.47 -7.23 -10.82
C GLU A 123 13.12 -7.57 -11.48
N PRO A 124 13.03 -8.59 -12.36
CA PRO A 124 11.80 -8.87 -13.11
C PRO A 124 10.64 -9.29 -12.21
N ASP A 125 10.93 -9.77 -11.00
CA ASP A 125 9.96 -10.25 -10.01
C ASP A 125 9.35 -9.16 -9.13
N LEU A 126 9.94 -7.96 -9.13
CA LEU A 126 9.40 -6.77 -8.47
C LEU A 126 8.47 -5.99 -9.42
N HIS A 127 7.29 -5.63 -8.92
CA HIS A 127 6.41 -4.70 -9.62
C HIS A 127 5.83 -3.60 -8.72
N PHE A 128 5.96 -2.34 -9.15
CA PHE A 128 5.49 -1.17 -8.42
C PHE A 128 4.25 -0.60 -9.11
N LEU A 129 3.06 -0.73 -8.50
CA LEU A 129 1.84 -0.21 -9.09
C LEU A 129 1.67 1.29 -8.85
N ASN A 130 1.38 2.03 -9.92
CA ASN A 130 1.11 3.46 -9.87
C ASN A 130 -0.07 3.77 -8.91
N PRO A 131 0.04 4.77 -8.01
CA PRO A 131 -0.99 5.07 -7.00
C PRO A 131 -2.36 5.41 -7.60
N ALA A 132 -2.41 6.13 -8.73
CA ALA A 132 -3.66 6.45 -9.41
C ALA A 132 -4.38 5.20 -9.94
N LEU A 133 -3.61 4.14 -10.27
CA LEU A 133 -4.17 2.84 -10.66
C LEU A 133 -4.71 2.10 -9.43
N VAL A 134 -3.93 2.06 -8.34
CA VAL A 134 -4.31 1.39 -7.09
C VAL A 134 -5.57 1.99 -6.47
N ALA A 135 -5.70 3.32 -6.47
CA ALA A 135 -6.90 4.03 -6.02
C ALA A 135 -8.18 3.62 -6.77
N ARG A 136 -8.06 3.18 -8.03
CA ARG A 136 -9.19 2.76 -8.87
C ARG A 136 -9.54 1.28 -8.77
N LEU A 137 -8.66 0.40 -8.27
CA LEU A 137 -8.87 -1.07 -8.27
C LEU A 137 -10.24 -1.49 -7.71
N ARG A 138 -10.66 -0.91 -6.58
CA ARG A 138 -11.95 -1.23 -5.92
C ARG A 138 -13.20 -0.77 -6.69
N HIS A 139 -13.01 0.05 -7.72
CA HIS A 139 -14.05 0.59 -8.59
C HIS A 139 -14.02 -0.03 -9.99
N MET A 140 -13.08 -0.94 -10.26
CA MET A 140 -13.02 -1.70 -11.50
C MET A 140 -13.92 -2.92 -11.44
N ASP A 141 -14.54 -3.27 -12.56
CA ASP A 141 -15.21 -4.56 -12.69
C ASP A 141 -14.18 -5.71 -12.83
N MET A 142 -14.66 -6.95 -12.65
CA MET A 142 -13.79 -8.13 -12.72
C MET A 142 -13.08 -8.30 -14.07
N ARG A 143 -13.70 -7.93 -15.19
CA ARG A 143 -13.09 -8.03 -16.52
C ARG A 143 -11.95 -7.02 -16.65
N GLN A 144 -12.14 -5.78 -16.18
CA GLN A 144 -11.10 -4.76 -16.12
C GLN A 144 -9.92 -5.20 -15.24
N LEU A 145 -10.19 -5.81 -14.09
CA LEU A 145 -9.16 -6.35 -13.19
C LEU A 145 -8.35 -7.50 -13.83
N TRP A 146 -9.02 -8.44 -14.50
CA TRP A 146 -8.36 -9.52 -15.25
C TRP A 146 -7.48 -8.98 -16.39
N THR A 147 -8.00 -8.02 -17.16
CA THR A 147 -7.23 -7.33 -18.22
C THR A 147 -6.01 -6.62 -17.64
N LEU A 148 -6.16 -5.85 -16.55
CA LEU A 148 -5.06 -5.18 -15.86
C LEU A 148 -3.96 -6.16 -15.41
N VAL A 149 -4.34 -7.29 -14.79
CA VAL A 149 -3.37 -8.30 -14.33
C VAL A 149 -2.67 -9.00 -15.49
N ARG A 150 -3.40 -9.35 -16.55
CA ARG A 150 -2.83 -10.01 -17.73
C ARG A 150 -1.86 -9.09 -18.47
N ASP A 151 -2.30 -7.88 -18.81
CA ASP A 151 -1.57 -6.95 -19.66
C ASP A 151 -0.27 -6.43 -18.99
N ARG A 152 -0.22 -6.46 -17.65
CA ARG A 152 0.98 -6.15 -16.84
C ARG A 152 1.72 -7.40 -16.33
N ARG A 153 1.26 -8.60 -16.68
CA ARG A 153 1.80 -9.91 -16.24
C ARG A 153 1.93 -10.04 -14.72
N LEU A 154 1.00 -9.46 -13.95
CA LEU A 154 1.03 -9.44 -12.48
C LEU A 154 0.82 -10.82 -11.84
N HIS A 155 0.27 -11.77 -12.60
CA HIS A 155 0.15 -13.17 -12.17
C HIS A 155 1.52 -13.87 -12.05
N GLU A 156 2.54 -13.38 -12.77
CA GLU A 156 3.89 -13.95 -12.77
C GLU A 156 4.82 -13.33 -11.71
N LYS A 157 4.52 -12.10 -11.25
CA LYS A 157 5.37 -11.34 -10.34
C LYS A 157 5.35 -11.93 -8.94
N GLN A 158 6.53 -12.25 -8.39
CA GLN A 158 6.65 -12.73 -7.01
C GLN A 158 6.22 -11.66 -6.00
N PHE A 159 6.55 -10.39 -6.28
CA PHE A 159 6.28 -9.25 -5.41
C PHE A 159 5.59 -8.11 -6.15
N ILE A 160 4.45 -7.67 -5.62
CA ILE A 160 3.72 -6.50 -6.14
C ILE A 160 3.55 -5.52 -4.99
N LEU A 161 4.06 -4.30 -5.16
CA LEU A 161 3.97 -3.22 -4.18
C LEU A 161 2.89 -2.23 -4.61
N LEU A 162 1.93 -1.98 -3.72
CA LEU A 162 0.74 -1.16 -3.94
C LEU A 162 0.68 -0.02 -2.90
N PRO A 163 0.80 1.25 -3.31
CA PRO A 163 0.65 2.37 -2.41
C PRO A 163 -0.85 2.66 -2.22
N LEU A 164 -1.34 2.48 -1.00
CA LEU A 164 -2.73 2.76 -0.61
C LEU A 164 -2.84 4.19 -0.09
N ALA A 165 -3.91 4.89 -0.48
CA ALA A 165 -4.21 6.24 0.00
C ALA A 165 -5.69 6.39 0.39
N THR A 166 -5.99 7.23 1.40
CA THR A 166 -7.37 7.72 1.59
C THR A 166 -7.80 8.67 0.47
N HIS A 167 -6.87 9.46 -0.05
CA HIS A 167 -7.15 10.57 -0.98
C HIS A 167 -5.85 10.98 -1.70
N PRO A 168 -5.86 11.36 -3.00
CA PRO A 168 -4.64 11.61 -3.78
C PRO A 168 -3.93 12.95 -3.48
N ARG A 169 -4.53 13.83 -2.67
CA ARG A 169 -3.93 15.12 -2.26
C ARG A 169 -2.97 14.94 -1.06
N ALA A 170 -2.12 15.94 -0.85
CA ALA A 170 -1.10 16.01 0.21
C ALA A 170 -1.58 15.75 1.66
N HIS A 171 -2.87 15.86 1.95
CA HIS A 171 -3.47 15.59 3.27
C HIS A 171 -4.08 14.18 3.39
N GLY A 172 -3.92 13.33 2.38
CA GLY A 172 -4.26 11.92 2.45
C GLY A 172 -3.31 11.17 3.39
N HIS A 173 -3.82 10.13 4.05
CA HIS A 173 -2.95 9.14 4.69
C HIS A 173 -2.47 8.14 3.64
N TRP A 174 -1.25 7.65 3.79
CA TRP A 174 -0.61 6.66 2.91
C TRP A 174 -0.22 5.40 3.70
N SER A 175 -0.38 4.23 3.09
CA SER A 175 0.14 2.95 3.61
C SER A 175 0.57 2.03 2.47
N LEU A 176 1.31 0.96 2.76
CA LEU A 176 1.80 0.00 1.76
C LEU A 176 1.05 -1.33 1.86
N LEU A 177 0.64 -1.89 0.72
CA LEU A 177 0.21 -3.28 0.59
C LEU A 177 1.18 -4.01 -0.33
N VAL A 178 1.66 -5.18 0.08
CA VAL A 178 2.59 -6.00 -0.69
C VAL A 178 1.99 -7.38 -0.92
N VAL A 179 1.87 -7.80 -2.18
CA VAL A 179 1.60 -9.20 -2.53
C VAL A 179 2.93 -9.93 -2.50
N SER A 180 3.04 -11.03 -1.76
CA SER A 180 4.20 -11.93 -1.76
C SER A 180 3.74 -13.33 -2.12
N ARG A 181 4.09 -13.80 -3.32
CA ARG A 181 3.82 -15.17 -3.77
C ARG A 181 4.65 -16.21 -3.03
N PRO A 182 5.95 -16.02 -2.77
CA PRO A 182 6.76 -16.99 -2.01
C PRO A 182 6.22 -17.23 -0.60
N ASP A 183 5.63 -16.21 0.03
CA ASP A 183 4.99 -16.34 1.34
C ASP A 183 3.55 -16.88 1.31
N GLY A 184 2.88 -16.81 0.16
CA GLY A 184 1.43 -16.94 0.07
C GLY A 184 0.68 -15.91 0.92
N LYS A 185 1.08 -14.63 0.89
CA LYS A 185 0.52 -13.58 1.78
C LYS A 185 0.33 -12.23 1.09
N PHE A 186 -0.56 -11.44 1.67
CA PHE A 186 -0.58 -9.99 1.52
C PHE A 186 -0.01 -9.37 2.81
N TYR A 187 0.97 -8.48 2.72
CA TYR A 187 1.51 -7.74 3.87
C TYR A 187 1.03 -6.29 3.82
N HIS A 188 0.39 -5.80 4.89
CA HIS A 188 -0.01 -4.40 5.03
C HIS A 188 0.88 -3.68 6.04
N PHE A 189 1.56 -2.61 5.62
CA PHE A 189 2.40 -1.77 6.47
C PHE A 189 1.80 -0.37 6.54
N ASP A 190 1.54 0.12 7.74
CA ASP A 190 0.86 1.39 8.01
C ASP A 190 1.52 2.10 9.20
N SER A 191 2.01 3.32 8.97
CA SER A 191 2.67 4.15 9.98
C SER A 191 1.71 4.79 10.99
N LEU A 192 0.39 4.67 10.80
CA LEU A 192 -0.63 5.23 11.67
C LEU A 192 -1.58 4.14 12.21
N ASP A 193 -1.04 3.29 13.08
CA ASP A 193 -1.80 2.34 13.91
C ASP A 193 -2.80 1.47 13.14
N ASN A 194 -2.40 1.05 11.92
CA ASN A 194 -3.22 0.23 11.02
C ASN A 194 -4.60 0.83 10.66
N CYS A 195 -4.71 2.17 10.63
CA CYS A 195 -5.94 2.87 10.23
C CYS A 195 -6.44 2.47 8.81
N HIS A 196 -5.54 2.03 7.92
CA HIS A 196 -5.87 1.49 6.60
C HIS A 196 -6.21 0.00 6.56
N SER A 197 -6.28 -0.70 7.69
CA SER A 197 -6.60 -2.15 7.74
C SER A 197 -7.84 -2.56 6.94
N LEU A 198 -8.93 -1.78 7.00
CA LEU A 198 -10.14 -2.02 6.19
C LEU A 198 -9.92 -1.75 4.69
N LEU A 199 -9.11 -0.75 4.33
CA LEU A 199 -8.76 -0.45 2.95
C LEU A 199 -7.86 -1.55 2.37
N ALA A 200 -6.86 -1.99 3.12
CA ALA A 200 -5.96 -3.08 2.76
C ALA A 200 -6.72 -4.38 2.56
N SER A 201 -7.62 -4.74 3.49
CA SER A 201 -8.53 -5.88 3.35
C SER A 201 -9.38 -5.77 2.09
N SER A 202 -10.06 -4.64 1.88
CA SER A 202 -10.90 -4.43 0.71
C SER A 202 -10.11 -4.56 -0.61
N VAL A 203 -8.87 -4.03 -0.69
CA VAL A 203 -8.02 -4.15 -1.88
C VAL A 203 -7.47 -5.58 -2.05
N SER A 204 -7.07 -6.27 -0.98
CA SER A 204 -6.60 -7.66 -1.09
C SER A 204 -7.72 -8.60 -1.55
N GLU A 205 -8.94 -8.43 -1.04
CA GLU A 205 -10.10 -9.21 -1.50
C GLU A 205 -10.42 -8.96 -2.98
N THR A 206 -10.40 -7.70 -3.43
CA THR A 206 -10.54 -7.34 -4.86
C THR A 206 -9.48 -8.03 -5.74
N LEU A 207 -8.27 -8.23 -5.22
CA LEU A 207 -7.14 -8.79 -5.96
C LEU A 207 -6.98 -10.31 -5.86
N ARG A 208 -7.66 -11.00 -4.91
CA ARG A 208 -7.57 -12.47 -4.77
C ARG A 208 -7.83 -13.21 -6.06
N ALA A 209 -8.96 -12.91 -6.70
CA ALA A 209 -9.40 -13.57 -7.91
C ALA A 209 -8.44 -13.34 -9.08
N PRO A 210 -8.16 -12.09 -9.52
CA PRO A 210 -7.35 -11.85 -10.71
C PRO A 210 -5.87 -12.22 -10.52
N LEU A 211 -5.34 -12.25 -9.29
CA LEU A 211 -3.95 -12.67 -9.01
C LEU A 211 -3.81 -14.16 -8.68
N GLU A 212 -4.90 -14.94 -8.69
CA GLU A 212 -4.97 -16.33 -8.23
C GLU A 212 -4.57 -16.55 -6.75
N ALA A 213 -4.58 -15.47 -5.97
CA ALA A 213 -4.12 -15.38 -4.58
C ALA A 213 -5.20 -15.83 -3.56
N TRP A 214 -6.09 -16.74 -3.93
CA TRP A 214 -7.25 -17.16 -3.12
C TRP A 214 -6.89 -17.61 -1.71
N LYS A 215 -5.78 -18.35 -1.56
CA LYS A 215 -5.29 -18.89 -0.29
C LYS A 215 -4.45 -17.90 0.52
N PHE A 216 -4.17 -16.70 -0.01
CA PHE A 216 -3.20 -15.81 0.61
C PHE A 216 -3.77 -15.15 1.88
N VAL A 217 -2.99 -15.12 2.96
CA VAL A 217 -3.43 -14.48 4.21
C VAL A 217 -3.02 -13.01 4.20
N LEU A 218 -3.94 -12.10 4.54
CA LEU A 218 -3.58 -10.71 4.84
C LEU A 218 -3.01 -10.64 6.26
N VAL A 219 -1.78 -10.13 6.37
CA VAL A 219 -1.06 -9.96 7.63
C VAL A 219 -0.60 -8.52 7.80
N THR A 220 -0.62 -8.02 9.03
CA THR A 220 -0.01 -6.74 9.38
C THR A 220 1.52 -6.90 9.42
N GLY A 221 2.21 -6.17 8.57
CA GLY A 221 3.65 -6.01 8.59
C GLY A 221 4.08 -4.99 9.64
N ARG A 222 5.23 -5.21 10.29
CA ARG A 222 5.79 -4.26 11.25
C ARG A 222 6.50 -3.14 10.50
N CYS A 223 6.22 -1.89 10.87
CA CYS A 223 6.87 -0.71 10.33
C CYS A 223 6.98 0.38 11.40
N LEU A 224 7.92 1.31 11.22
CA LEU A 224 8.10 2.44 12.11
C LEU A 224 6.84 3.32 12.10
N GLN A 225 6.27 3.56 13.28
CA GLN A 225 5.08 4.39 13.42
C GLN A 225 5.46 5.87 13.38
N GLN A 226 4.60 6.68 12.75
CA GLN A 226 4.76 8.14 12.68
C GLN A 226 4.43 8.79 14.04
N GLN A 227 4.92 10.00 14.28
CA GLN A 227 4.74 10.63 15.59
C GLN A 227 3.32 11.17 15.71
N ARG A 228 2.63 10.90 16.84
CA ARG A 228 1.30 11.47 17.08
C ARG A 228 1.43 12.91 17.56
N LEU A 229 1.48 13.85 16.61
CA LEU A 229 1.34 15.28 16.87
C LEU A 229 -0.04 15.57 17.47
N SER A 230 -0.09 16.46 18.47
CA SER A 230 -1.35 16.88 19.08
C SER A 230 -2.12 17.81 18.15
N GLY A 231 -3.41 17.54 17.93
CA GLY A 231 -4.32 18.38 17.15
C GLY A 231 -4.23 18.24 15.62
N ASN A 232 -3.06 18.00 15.04
CA ASN A 232 -2.87 17.81 13.59
C ASN A 232 -2.41 16.39 13.23
N LYS A 233 -2.86 15.88 12.08
CA LYS A 233 -2.33 14.64 11.51
C LYS A 233 -0.88 14.85 11.08
N ASP A 234 -0.01 13.93 11.47
CA ASP A 234 1.38 13.90 10.98
C ASP A 234 1.39 13.70 9.45
N PRO A 235 1.97 14.64 8.66
CA PRO A 235 2.01 14.58 7.20
C PRO A 235 3.00 13.54 6.64
N THR A 236 3.82 12.90 7.49
CA THR A 236 4.92 12.04 7.05
C THR A 236 4.51 10.65 6.55
N SER A 237 3.23 10.26 6.61
CA SER A 237 2.77 8.92 6.18
C SER A 237 3.25 8.50 4.78
N GLY A 238 3.26 9.44 3.81
CA GLY A 238 3.75 9.16 2.46
C GLY A 238 5.29 9.05 2.38
N ILE A 239 6.02 9.67 3.30
CA ILE A 239 7.47 9.46 3.47
C ILE A 239 7.74 8.08 4.09
N HIS A 240 6.98 7.69 5.13
CA HIS A 240 7.02 6.34 5.69
C HIS A 240 6.72 5.27 4.62
N LEU A 241 5.71 5.50 3.75
CA LEU A 241 5.42 4.65 2.59
C LEU A 241 6.63 4.50 1.67
N MET A 242 7.29 5.60 1.27
CA MET A 242 8.44 5.56 0.37
C MET A 242 9.61 4.76 0.98
N CYS A 243 9.99 5.06 2.23
CA CYS A 243 11.03 4.32 2.93
C CYS A 243 10.69 2.84 3.13
N MET A 244 9.42 2.50 3.44
CA MET A 244 8.98 1.11 3.56
C MET A 244 8.97 0.39 2.22
N THR A 245 8.64 1.10 1.13
CA THR A 245 8.69 0.55 -0.23
C THR A 245 10.13 0.16 -0.59
N GLU A 246 11.11 1.04 -0.37
CA GLU A 246 12.51 0.73 -0.60
C GLU A 246 13.01 -0.40 0.30
N HIS A 247 12.72 -0.35 1.60
CA HIS A 247 13.17 -1.38 2.56
C HIS A 247 12.61 -2.76 2.21
N VAL A 248 11.33 -2.87 1.85
CA VAL A 248 10.75 -4.13 1.38
C VAL A 248 11.41 -4.57 0.08
N ALA A 249 11.55 -3.68 -0.91
CA ALA A 249 12.15 -4.04 -2.21
C ALA A 249 13.60 -4.56 -2.06
N ASP A 250 14.45 -3.83 -1.33
CA ASP A 250 15.81 -4.28 -1.01
C ASP A 250 15.82 -5.61 -0.23
N TYR A 251 14.85 -5.84 0.66
CA TYR A 251 14.74 -7.07 1.44
C TYR A 251 14.33 -8.27 0.57
N VAL A 252 13.26 -8.13 -0.22
CA VAL A 252 12.74 -9.25 -1.02
C VAL A 252 13.68 -9.63 -2.17
N SER A 253 14.38 -8.67 -2.79
CA SER A 253 15.40 -8.97 -3.81
C SER A 253 16.61 -9.73 -3.24
N ARG A 254 16.97 -9.50 -1.97
CA ARG A 254 18.06 -10.26 -1.30
C ARG A 254 17.63 -11.59 -0.71
N CYS A 255 16.40 -11.68 -0.19
CA CYS A 255 15.97 -12.81 0.64
C CYS A 255 14.96 -13.74 -0.04
N GLY A 256 14.24 -13.30 -1.08
CA GLY A 256 13.22 -14.09 -1.78
C GLY A 256 11.90 -14.26 -1.00
N TYR A 257 11.69 -13.52 0.10
CA TYR A 257 10.44 -13.51 0.88
C TYR A 257 10.26 -12.15 1.59
N ALA A 258 9.03 -11.83 2.01
CA ALA A 258 8.65 -10.51 2.54
C ALA A 258 8.41 -10.45 4.06
N SER A 259 8.57 -11.55 4.81
CA SER A 259 8.53 -11.57 6.28
C SER A 259 9.78 -10.95 6.93
N SER A 260 10.05 -9.67 6.64
CA SER A 260 11.13 -8.93 7.29
C SER A 260 10.82 -8.68 8.77
N SER A 261 11.83 -8.89 9.61
CA SER A 261 11.80 -8.55 11.03
C SER A 261 12.37 -7.14 11.31
N LEU A 262 13.08 -6.55 10.35
CA LEU A 262 13.80 -5.29 10.49
C LEU A 262 12.86 -4.09 10.32
N LEU A 263 13.15 -3.01 11.06
CA LEU A 263 12.47 -1.73 10.95
C LEU A 263 13.37 -0.71 10.25
N ILE A 264 12.73 0.21 9.52
CA ILE A 264 13.34 1.41 8.97
C ILE A 264 13.91 2.25 10.13
N ALA A 265 15.09 2.83 9.96
CA ALA A 265 15.68 3.75 10.93
C ALA A 265 15.02 5.15 10.83
N TRP A 266 14.92 5.89 11.94
CA TRP A 266 14.31 7.23 11.92
C TRP A 266 15.09 8.21 11.03
N GLU A 267 16.40 8.03 10.96
CA GLU A 267 17.34 8.75 10.11
C GLU A 267 16.91 8.64 8.63
N GLN A 268 16.51 7.45 8.18
CA GLN A 268 16.04 7.22 6.81
C GLN A 268 14.72 7.95 6.52
N ILE A 269 13.78 7.98 7.48
CA ILE A 269 12.55 8.77 7.38
C ILE A 269 12.90 10.27 7.25
N SER A 270 13.79 10.76 8.10
CA SER A 270 14.17 12.18 8.13
C SER A 270 14.91 12.63 6.87
N ALA A 271 15.76 11.76 6.29
CA ALA A 271 16.56 12.05 5.11
C ALA A 271 15.78 11.92 3.77
N MET A 272 14.71 11.12 3.72
CA MET A 272 14.01 10.80 2.47
C MET A 272 13.52 12.03 1.68
N ARG A 273 13.12 13.11 2.36
CA ARG A 273 12.74 14.37 1.67
C ARG A 273 13.92 15.02 0.93
N ALA A 274 15.10 15.05 1.55
CA ALA A 274 16.32 15.53 0.92
C ALA A 274 16.74 14.61 -0.24
N HIS A 275 16.70 13.30 -0.02
CA HIS A 275 17.01 12.30 -1.05
C HIS A 275 16.11 12.44 -2.29
N LEU A 276 14.82 12.70 -2.13
CA LEU A 276 13.90 12.93 -3.26
C LEU A 276 14.19 14.24 -4.01
N LEU A 277 14.63 15.29 -3.31
CA LEU A 277 15.05 16.55 -3.93
C LEU A 277 16.37 16.40 -4.71
N GLU A 278 17.34 15.67 -4.15
CA GLU A 278 18.59 15.28 -4.82
C GLU A 278 18.31 14.38 -6.04
N LEU A 279 17.38 13.44 -5.92
CA LEU A 279 16.95 12.59 -7.03
C LEU A 279 16.33 13.43 -8.16
N ILE A 280 15.44 14.38 -7.84
CA ILE A 280 14.87 15.30 -8.84
C ILE A 280 15.97 16.10 -9.55
N LEU A 281 16.94 16.65 -8.81
CA LEU A 281 18.09 17.37 -9.37
C LEU A 281 18.95 16.47 -10.29
N SER A 282 19.30 15.26 -9.84
CA SER A 282 20.13 14.31 -10.61
C SER A 282 19.46 13.82 -11.91
N LEU A 283 18.14 13.92 -12.01
CA LEU A 283 17.36 13.66 -13.22
C LEU A 283 17.16 14.89 -14.11
N GLY A 284 17.85 16.01 -13.82
CA GLY A 284 17.77 17.26 -14.57
C GLY A 284 16.58 18.16 -14.18
N GLY A 285 15.94 17.89 -13.04
CA GLY A 285 14.82 18.68 -12.55
C GLY A 285 15.25 19.99 -11.90
N ILE A 286 14.39 21.02 -12.01
CA ILE A 286 14.61 22.35 -11.46
C ILE A 286 13.84 22.47 -10.13
N LEU A 287 14.54 22.82 -9.05
CA LEU A 287 13.89 23.03 -7.76
C LEU A 287 13.28 24.45 -7.68
N PRO A 288 12.04 24.59 -7.20
CA PRO A 288 11.46 25.90 -6.90
C PRO A 288 12.20 26.58 -5.74
N PRO A 289 12.16 27.92 -5.65
CA PRO A 289 12.56 28.61 -4.43
C PRO A 289 11.72 28.11 -3.26
N LYS A 290 12.39 27.90 -2.11
CA LYS A 290 11.72 27.55 -0.86
C LYS A 290 10.71 28.65 -0.52
N ARG A 291 9.51 28.26 -0.09
CA ARG A 291 8.55 29.22 0.46
C ARG A 291 9.12 29.75 1.79
N SER A 292 9.24 31.06 1.91
CA SER A 292 9.38 31.70 3.22
C SER A 292 8.14 31.37 4.03
N HIS A 293 8.33 30.79 5.21
CA HIS A 293 7.29 30.54 6.20
C HIS A 293 7.27 31.66 7.24
#